data_AF-A0A6A6VC76-F1
#
_entry.id   AF-A0A6A6VC76-F1
#
_cell.length_a   1.000
_cell.length_b   1.000
_cell.length_c   1.000
_cell.angle_alpha   90.00
_cell.angle_beta   90.00
_cell.angle_gamma   90.00
#
_symmetry.space_group_name_H-M   'P 1'
#
loop_
_entity.id
_entity.type
_entity.pdbx_description
1 polymer ?
#
loop_
_entity_poly.entity_id
_entity_poly.type
_entity_poly.pdbx_seq_one_letter_code
_entity_poly.pdbx_strand_id
1 'polypeptide(L)'
;MDQPEDVEVILTDDRRYHFHSSVLARNSSLLASLLTEQTAAKLGPKAKTAGVKIRWMIELKKNPHDVDLTGRAWLELVPLDRNGTPNFHPYGIVINENGRTPTTLFANYESIFYAFYNRDLPISDDDMPSALTHVLEILDIAEYLGCIPVISKSIDISLLKHGQALYRSIQKMPWGWLGLAMRLKSDVIFQESVVHLAGNWRKIKEDADAMARMNEMPESVTALCEHLHKGLVTRGKKLELALSSLYPGSMAVPFQNLPIRREEYAKDILVWLALSFFRHWLTQSIILEKGCHAADSGYKLYSQLGQAGDAYMDRQVISQFHSKFPMTKKAMNVLENHLLEIKECIRGVVAEHGILESTCLLDTRRFPVDYMTCVEVKKEDIPWVGRKGSANTRKRRLGLEPRRNESSAAAAEYQSEQDEVVEQCEEEAAADEDEDDLAPEADRERGKRARHA
;
A
#
# COMPACT_ATOMS: atom_id res chain seq x y z
N MET A 1 44.89 6.05 13.15
CA MET A 1 44.68 6.95 12.00
C MET A 1 45.67 8.08 12.19
N ASP A 2 46.85 7.98 11.59
CA ASP A 2 47.93 8.98 11.76
C ASP A 2 47.97 10.01 10.61
N GLN A 3 46.89 10.08 9.81
CA GLN A 3 46.75 11.15 8.83
C GLN A 3 46.33 12.43 9.55
N PRO A 4 47.00 13.57 9.29
CA PRO A 4 46.57 14.84 9.83
C PRO A 4 45.24 15.27 9.21
N GLU A 5 44.44 16.02 9.98
CA GLU A 5 43.31 16.78 9.44
C GLU A 5 43.84 17.81 8.44
N ASP A 6 43.51 17.58 7.17
CA ASP A 6 44.07 18.27 6.01
C ASP A 6 43.01 19.07 5.24
N VAL A 7 41.76 19.09 5.74
CA VAL A 7 40.66 19.89 5.20
C VAL A 7 40.10 20.80 6.28
N GLU A 8 39.97 22.09 5.97
CA GLU A 8 39.20 23.04 6.77
C GLU A 8 37.86 23.32 6.09
N VAL A 9 36.76 23.11 6.83
CA VAL A 9 35.40 23.43 6.38
C VAL A 9 34.90 24.62 7.18
N ILE A 10 34.56 25.70 6.48
CA ILE A 10 34.07 26.96 7.04
C ILE A 10 32.58 27.06 6.71
N LEU A 11 31.73 26.91 7.73
CA LEU A 11 30.28 27.10 7.59
C LEU A 11 29.88 28.56 7.82
N THR A 12 30.49 29.17 8.83
CA THR A 12 30.38 30.59 9.22
C THR A 12 31.73 31.03 9.82
N ASP A 13 31.87 32.32 10.12
CA ASP A 13 33.10 32.85 10.73
C ASP A 13 33.45 32.18 12.06
N ASP A 14 32.45 31.85 12.87
CA ASP A 14 32.56 31.19 14.17
C ASP A 14 32.53 29.65 14.11
N ARG A 15 32.13 29.06 12.98
CA ARG A 15 32.01 27.60 12.79
C ARG A 15 32.98 27.10 11.74
N ARG A 16 34.20 26.84 12.20
CA ARG A 16 35.29 26.26 11.40
C ARG A 16 35.64 24.89 11.95
N TYR A 17 35.68 23.90 11.08
CA TYR A 17 35.91 22.52 11.44
C TYR A 17 37.09 21.95 10.65
N HIS A 18 37.84 21.05 11.28
CA HIS A 18 38.94 20.34 10.66
C HIS A 18 38.57 18.87 10.47
N PHE A 19 38.83 18.36 9.27
CA PHE A 19 38.46 17.01 8.86
C PHE A 19 39.55 16.37 8.00
N HIS A 20 39.44 15.05 7.82
CA HIS A 20 40.29 14.25 6.96
C HIS A 20 39.70 14.16 5.56
N SER A 21 40.46 14.56 4.55
CA SER A 21 40.10 14.49 3.13
C SER A 21 39.65 13.09 2.72
N SER A 22 40.35 12.06 3.19
CA SER A 22 40.06 10.65 2.93
C SER A 22 38.71 10.21 3.49
N VAL A 23 38.29 10.72 4.65
CA VAL A 23 36.99 10.42 5.27
C VAL A 23 35.87 11.16 4.54
N LEU A 24 36.06 12.44 4.23
CA LEU A 24 35.08 13.25 3.49
C LEU A 24 34.82 12.68 2.08
N ALA A 25 35.88 12.44 1.31
CA ALA A 25 35.79 11.91 -0.05
C ALA A 25 35.20 10.49 -0.11
N ARG A 26 35.43 9.66 0.90
CA ARG A 26 34.85 8.31 0.95
C ARG A 26 33.33 8.33 1.15
N ASN A 27 32.83 9.31 1.90
CA ASN A 27 31.44 9.34 2.37
C ASN A 27 30.54 10.29 1.56
N SER A 28 31.10 11.19 0.74
CA SER A 28 30.36 12.15 -0.08
C SER A 28 30.92 12.17 -1.50
N SER A 29 30.04 11.94 -2.49
CA SER A 29 30.45 12.00 -3.90
C SER A 29 30.81 13.42 -4.35
N LEU A 30 30.14 14.44 -3.81
CA LEU A 30 30.50 15.84 -4.07
C LEU A 30 31.91 16.12 -3.54
N LEU A 31 32.18 15.83 -2.27
CA LEU A 31 33.48 16.07 -1.66
C LEU A 31 34.59 15.24 -2.32
N ALA A 32 34.29 14.02 -2.79
CA ALA A 32 35.23 13.22 -3.58
C ALA A 32 35.69 13.93 -4.86
N SER A 33 34.79 14.68 -5.52
CA SER A 33 35.13 15.43 -6.73
C SER A 33 35.85 16.75 -6.43
N LEU A 34 35.62 17.36 -5.27
CA LEU A 34 36.29 18.58 -4.84
C LEU A 34 37.69 18.33 -4.28
N LEU A 35 37.86 17.26 -3.49
CA LEU A 35 39.08 16.94 -2.74
C LEU A 35 40.02 16.03 -3.55
N THR A 36 40.51 16.56 -4.67
CA THR A 36 41.46 15.84 -5.54
C THR A 36 42.89 16.37 -5.34
N GLU A 37 43.89 15.57 -5.73
CA GLU A 37 45.29 16.02 -5.72
C GLU A 37 45.56 17.21 -6.66
N GLN A 38 44.71 17.43 -7.67
CA GLN A 38 44.84 18.58 -8.58
C GLN A 38 44.42 19.88 -7.90
N THR A 39 43.41 19.82 -7.03
CA THR A 39 42.88 20.96 -6.28
C THR A 39 43.61 21.20 -4.96
N ALA A 40 44.50 20.29 -4.57
CA ALA A 40 45.26 20.37 -3.33
C ALA A 40 46.29 21.49 -3.35
N ALA A 41 46.39 22.23 -2.24
CA ALA A 41 47.44 23.20 -2.02
C ALA A 41 48.82 22.51 -2.01
N LYS A 42 49.75 23.03 -2.82
CA LYS A 42 51.15 22.57 -2.85
C LYS A 42 51.95 23.28 -1.77
N LEU A 43 51.87 22.75 -0.55
CA LEU A 43 52.56 23.32 0.62
C LEU A 43 54.08 23.36 0.43
N GLY A 44 54.65 24.55 0.60
CA GLY A 44 56.09 24.78 0.54
C GLY A 44 56.85 24.20 1.74
N PRO A 45 58.19 24.10 1.66
CA PRO A 45 59.01 23.55 2.76
C PRO A 45 58.82 24.32 4.08
N LYS A 46 58.73 25.66 4.01
CA LYS A 46 58.52 26.53 5.19
C LYS A 46 57.18 26.25 5.88
N ALA A 47 56.10 26.05 5.11
CA ALA A 47 54.77 25.76 5.65
C ALA A 47 54.73 24.40 6.36
N LYS A 48 55.41 23.40 5.78
CA LYS A 48 55.56 22.08 6.40
C LYS A 48 56.34 22.15 7.72
N THR A 49 57.42 22.95 7.77
CA THR A 49 58.18 23.17 9.01
C THR A 49 57.36 23.91 10.07
N ALA A 50 56.45 24.80 9.65
CA ALA A 50 55.50 25.50 10.54
C ALA A 50 54.33 24.62 11.01
N GLY A 51 54.25 23.36 10.58
CA GLY A 51 53.18 22.43 10.98
C GLY A 51 51.84 22.65 10.27
N VAL A 52 51.81 23.42 9.18
CA VAL A 52 50.58 23.61 8.38
C VAL A 52 50.22 22.30 7.70
N LYS A 53 49.02 21.81 8.00
CA LYS A 53 48.49 20.52 7.52
C LYS A 53 47.36 20.69 6.50
N ILE A 54 46.71 21.85 6.47
CA ILE A 54 45.58 22.15 5.61
C ILE A 54 46.02 22.21 4.15
N ARG A 55 45.43 21.33 3.34
CA ARG A 55 45.65 21.23 1.88
C ARG A 55 44.41 21.64 1.09
N TRP A 56 43.23 21.59 1.71
CA TRP A 56 41.98 22.04 1.11
C TRP A 56 41.21 22.90 2.11
N MET A 57 40.60 23.97 1.62
CA MET A 57 39.69 24.81 2.39
C MET A 57 38.38 24.89 1.61
N ILE A 58 37.28 24.60 2.28
CA ILE A 58 35.94 24.63 1.69
C ILE A 58 35.10 25.61 2.49
N GLU A 59 34.45 26.53 1.79
CA GLU A 59 33.58 27.53 2.38
C GLU A 59 32.14 27.29 1.91
N LEU A 60 31.20 27.32 2.85
CA LEU A 60 29.78 27.35 2.53
C LEU A 60 29.42 28.77 2.07
N LYS A 61 28.96 28.93 0.84
CA LYS A 61 28.54 30.22 0.28
C LYS A 61 27.04 30.27 0.03
N LYS A 62 26.48 31.47 0.13
CA LYS A 62 25.09 31.77 -0.21
C LYS A 62 24.94 31.90 -1.72
N ASN A 63 23.82 31.40 -2.26
CA ASN A 63 23.43 31.73 -3.62
C ASN A 63 23.14 33.25 -3.74
N PRO A 64 23.81 33.99 -4.63
CA PRO A 64 23.59 35.43 -4.79
C PRO A 64 22.16 35.78 -5.24
N HIS A 65 21.39 34.83 -5.75
CA HIS A 65 20.00 35.03 -6.16
C HIS A 65 18.97 34.73 -5.06
N ASP A 66 19.40 34.28 -3.87
CA ASP A 66 18.50 33.87 -2.82
C ASP A 66 18.56 34.84 -1.63
N VAL A 67 17.42 35.39 -1.23
CA VAL A 67 17.34 36.44 -0.21
C VAL A 67 17.27 35.82 1.20
N ASP A 68 16.75 34.60 1.35
CA ASP A 68 16.32 34.05 2.65
C ASP A 68 17.10 32.80 3.13
N LEU A 69 18.21 32.42 2.50
CA LEU A 69 18.96 31.17 2.81
C LEU A 69 18.15 29.87 2.61
N THR A 70 16.94 29.99 2.04
CA THR A 70 16.06 28.88 1.64
C THR A 70 16.52 28.20 0.35
N GLY A 71 17.26 28.93 -0.49
CA GLY A 71 17.96 28.45 -1.66
C GLY A 71 19.29 27.84 -1.24
N ARG A 72 19.45 26.56 -1.56
CA ARG A 72 20.61 25.69 -1.30
C ARG A 72 21.93 26.47 -1.22
N ALA A 73 22.45 26.63 0.00
CA ALA A 73 23.85 27.01 0.20
C ALA A 73 24.74 25.93 -0.44
N TRP A 74 25.87 26.33 -1.02
CA TRP A 74 26.78 25.39 -1.66
C TRP A 74 28.18 25.50 -1.09
N LEU A 75 28.88 24.37 -1.08
CA LEU A 75 30.27 24.27 -0.73
C LEU A 75 31.14 24.64 -1.93
N GLU A 76 32.02 25.61 -1.75
CA GLU A 76 32.99 26.03 -2.75
C GLU A 76 34.41 25.84 -2.22
N LEU A 77 35.32 25.40 -3.09
CA LEU A 77 36.73 25.30 -2.76
C LEU A 77 37.38 26.68 -2.77
N VAL A 78 38.02 27.05 -1.66
CA VAL A 78 38.79 28.29 -1.56
C VAL A 78 40.21 28.04 -2.07
N PRO A 79 40.71 28.85 -3.02
CA PRO A 79 42.08 28.69 -3.53
C PRO A 79 43.10 29.08 -2.46
N LEU A 80 43.98 28.13 -2.13
CA LEU A 80 45.04 28.28 -1.14
C LEU A 80 46.39 28.53 -1.82
N ASP A 81 47.26 29.29 -1.16
CA ASP A 81 48.64 29.54 -1.57
C ASP A 81 49.61 28.43 -1.09
N ARG A 82 50.91 28.63 -1.31
CA ARG A 82 51.97 27.68 -0.89
C ARG A 82 52.15 27.60 0.63
N ASN A 83 51.58 28.53 1.39
CA ASN A 83 51.62 28.56 2.84
C ASN A 83 50.35 27.96 3.47
N GLY A 84 49.40 27.50 2.66
CA GLY A 84 48.10 27.00 3.13
C GLY A 84 47.16 28.11 3.56
N THR A 85 47.47 29.36 3.20
CA THR A 85 46.61 30.52 3.46
C THR A 85 45.74 30.82 2.25
N PRO A 86 44.47 31.21 2.45
CA PRO A 86 43.57 31.52 1.34
C PRO A 86 43.99 32.83 0.66
N ASN A 87 43.91 32.86 -0.67
CA ASN A 87 44.30 34.03 -1.48
C ASN A 87 43.45 35.28 -1.18
N PHE A 88 42.25 35.08 -0.65
CA PHE A 88 41.34 36.11 -0.15
C PHE A 88 40.83 35.66 1.22
N HIS A 89 40.49 36.59 2.11
CA HIS A 89 39.83 36.19 3.35
C HIS A 89 38.48 35.54 3.02
N PRO A 90 38.24 34.28 3.45
CA PRO A 90 36.91 33.71 3.43
C PRO A 90 36.04 34.63 4.28
N TYR A 91 34.99 35.20 3.68
CA TYR A 91 34.13 36.16 4.37
C TYR A 91 33.07 35.45 5.22
N GLY A 92 32.96 34.12 5.10
CA GLY A 92 31.88 33.35 5.71
C GLY A 92 30.50 33.79 5.20
N ILE A 93 29.47 33.03 5.52
CA ILE A 93 28.11 33.59 5.44
C ILE A 93 27.93 34.48 6.66
N VAL A 94 27.95 35.80 6.45
CA VAL A 94 27.57 36.77 7.49
C VAL A 94 26.04 36.75 7.60
N ILE A 95 25.53 36.15 8.67
CA ILE A 95 24.10 36.24 9.02
C ILE A 95 23.88 37.49 9.86
N ASN A 96 22.97 38.36 9.41
CA ASN A 96 22.60 39.57 10.14
C ASN A 96 22.24 39.26 11.60
N GLU A 97 22.86 40.00 12.53
CA GLU A 97 22.63 39.97 13.99
C GLU A 97 21.20 40.38 14.43
N ASN A 98 20.28 40.63 13.48
CA ASN A 98 18.90 41.05 13.75
C ASN A 98 17.98 39.90 14.26
N GLY A 99 18.53 38.77 14.72
CA GLY A 99 17.82 37.80 15.56
C GLY A 99 16.60 37.10 14.94
N ARG A 100 16.40 37.18 13.62
CA ARG A 100 15.34 36.42 12.94
C ARG A 100 15.91 35.13 12.37
N THR A 101 15.71 34.07 13.16
CA THR A 101 15.99 32.64 12.95
C THR A 101 17.47 32.23 12.87
N PRO A 102 18.00 31.55 13.91
CA PRO A 102 19.16 30.68 13.71
C PRO A 102 18.75 29.61 12.68
N THR A 103 19.40 29.59 11.52
CA THR A 103 19.16 28.52 10.56
C THR A 103 19.72 27.22 11.13
N THR A 104 18.86 26.20 11.27
CA THR A 104 19.27 24.81 11.59
C THR A 104 20.28 24.28 10.58
N LEU A 105 20.35 24.89 9.40
CA LEU A 105 21.28 24.62 8.31
C LEU A 105 22.71 24.29 8.76
N PHE A 106 23.37 25.16 9.54
CA PHE A 106 24.77 24.92 9.93
C PHE A 106 24.92 23.73 10.88
N ALA A 107 23.96 23.58 11.82
CA ALA A 107 23.93 22.43 12.72
C ALA A 107 23.66 21.13 11.95
N ASN A 108 22.86 21.18 10.88
CA ASN A 108 22.56 20.04 10.02
C ASN A 108 23.81 19.64 9.19
N TYR A 109 24.53 20.60 8.60
CA TYR A 109 25.82 20.35 7.94
C TYR A 109 26.84 19.73 8.91
N GLU A 110 26.99 20.34 10.08
CA GLU A 110 27.87 19.85 11.15
C GLU A 110 27.53 18.40 11.53
N SER A 111 26.24 18.12 11.75
CA SER A 111 25.77 16.77 12.10
C SER A 111 26.06 15.75 11.00
N ILE A 112 25.89 16.11 9.73
CA ILE A 112 26.22 15.22 8.60
C ILE A 112 27.72 14.97 8.50
N PHE A 113 28.56 16.00 8.67
CA PHE A 113 30.01 15.80 8.67
C PHE A 113 30.47 14.90 9.81
N TYR A 114 29.92 15.07 11.02
CA TYR A 114 30.22 14.16 12.12
C TYR A 114 29.63 12.76 11.92
N ALA A 115 28.53 12.61 11.17
CA ALA A 115 28.03 11.29 10.77
C ALA A 115 29.05 10.51 9.91
N PHE A 116 29.92 11.19 9.15
CA PHE A 116 31.03 10.53 8.43
C PHE A 116 32.07 9.90 9.37
N TYR A 117 32.08 10.31 10.64
CA TYR A 117 32.88 9.77 11.73
C TYR A 117 32.07 8.88 12.67
N ASN A 118 30.91 8.37 12.22
CA ASN A 118 30.00 7.51 12.99
C ASN A 118 29.40 8.18 14.23
N ARG A 119 29.20 9.50 14.22
CA ARG A 119 28.37 10.18 15.21
C ARG A 119 26.90 10.09 14.81
N ASP A 120 26.02 9.83 15.77
CA ASP A 120 24.58 9.77 15.52
C ASP A 120 24.02 11.15 15.15
N LEU A 121 22.96 11.15 14.32
CA LEU A 121 22.23 12.36 13.98
C LEU A 121 21.31 12.79 15.14
N PRO A 122 21.28 14.07 15.52
CA PRO A 122 20.47 14.56 16.64
C PRO A 122 19.00 14.77 16.25
N ILE A 123 18.34 13.73 15.73
CA ILE A 123 16.93 13.78 15.35
C ILE A 123 16.07 13.71 16.62
N SER A 124 15.03 14.55 16.69
CA SER A 124 14.12 14.60 17.84
C SER A 124 13.36 13.28 18.01
N ASP A 125 13.37 12.76 19.24
CA ASP A 125 12.54 11.63 19.66
C ASP A 125 11.22 12.11 20.32
N ASP A 126 11.02 13.43 20.49
CA ASP A 126 9.91 14.00 21.28
C ASP A 126 8.60 14.10 20.49
N ASP A 127 8.65 14.59 19.26
CA ASP A 127 7.48 14.83 18.42
C ASP A 127 7.72 14.47 16.95
N MET A 128 6.74 13.81 16.35
CA MET A 128 6.87 13.40 14.95
C MET A 128 7.03 14.61 14.01
N PRO A 129 6.19 15.67 14.09
CA PRO A 129 6.25 16.77 13.13
C PRO A 129 7.63 17.45 13.08
N SER A 130 8.24 17.77 14.23
CA SER A 130 9.58 18.36 14.21
C SER A 130 10.65 17.37 13.78
N ALA A 131 10.52 16.08 14.13
CA ALA A 131 11.41 15.03 13.62
C ALA A 131 11.36 14.95 12.09
N LEU A 132 10.17 14.99 11.48
CA LEU A 132 10.02 14.97 10.02
C LEU A 132 10.61 16.21 9.36
N THR A 133 10.35 17.41 9.89
CA THR A 133 10.94 18.65 9.37
C THR A 133 12.47 18.57 9.39
N HIS A 134 13.05 18.14 10.51
CA HIS A 134 14.50 17.97 10.64
C HIS A 134 15.07 16.91 9.68
N VAL A 135 14.37 15.78 9.51
CA VAL A 135 14.77 14.74 8.55
C VAL A 135 14.76 15.27 7.11
N LEU A 136 13.76 16.05 6.72
CA LEU A 136 13.69 16.63 5.38
C LEU A 136 14.85 17.60 5.13
N GLU A 137 15.16 18.46 6.10
CA GLU A 137 16.31 19.39 6.01
C GLU A 137 17.65 18.65 5.89
N ILE A 138 17.90 17.64 6.72
CA ILE A 138 19.11 16.80 6.65
C ILE A 138 19.19 16.09 5.29
N LEU A 139 18.07 15.55 4.81
CA LEU A 139 18.03 14.77 3.59
C LEU A 139 18.32 15.62 2.35
N ASP A 140 17.85 16.87 2.31
CA ASP A 140 18.16 17.81 1.24
C ASP A 140 19.66 18.13 1.17
N ILE A 141 20.31 18.33 2.32
CA ILE A 141 21.76 18.53 2.40
C ILE A 141 22.51 17.25 1.98
N ALA A 142 22.04 16.09 2.41
CA ALA A 142 22.68 14.82 2.10
C ALA A 142 22.55 14.40 0.63
N GLU A 143 21.45 14.78 -0.02
CA GLU A 143 21.30 14.68 -1.47
C GLU A 143 22.28 15.57 -2.20
N TYR A 144 22.42 16.83 -1.76
CA TYR A 144 23.39 17.76 -2.30
C TYR A 144 24.84 17.25 -2.16
N LEU A 145 25.20 16.74 -0.97
CA LEU A 145 26.52 16.15 -0.72
C LEU A 145 26.69 14.77 -1.37
N GLY A 146 25.61 14.14 -1.84
CA GLY A 146 25.61 12.77 -2.36
C GLY A 146 26.04 11.73 -1.32
N CYS A 147 25.56 11.86 -0.08
CA CYS A 147 25.93 11.00 1.06
C CYS A 147 24.75 10.27 1.72
N ILE A 148 23.57 10.22 1.08
CA ILE A 148 22.37 9.52 1.59
C ILE A 148 22.67 8.13 2.20
N PRO A 149 23.47 7.24 1.56
CA PRO A 149 23.72 5.90 2.11
C PRO A 149 24.39 5.88 3.50
N VAL A 150 25.07 6.97 3.88
CA VAL A 150 25.75 7.10 5.17
C VAL A 150 24.74 7.41 6.28
N ILE A 151 23.76 8.25 5.98
CA ILE A 151 22.81 8.75 6.99
C ILE A 151 21.47 8.01 7.01
N SER A 152 21.10 7.31 5.93
CA SER A 152 19.75 6.78 5.76
C SER A 152 19.32 5.84 6.87
N LYS A 153 20.22 4.94 7.32
CA LYS A 153 19.94 4.02 8.43
C LYS A 153 19.71 4.74 9.75
N SER A 154 20.49 5.78 10.05
CA SER A 154 20.33 6.56 11.28
C SER A 154 18.99 7.30 11.29
N ILE A 155 18.60 7.87 10.14
CA ILE A 155 17.29 8.49 9.97
C ILE A 155 16.18 7.45 10.16
N ASP A 156 16.28 6.31 9.48
CA ASP A 156 15.26 5.26 9.51
C ASP A 156 15.03 4.74 10.93
N ILE A 157 16.10 4.45 11.67
CA ILE A 157 16.02 4.06 13.09
C ILE A 157 15.34 5.16 13.92
N SER A 158 15.71 6.42 13.73
CA SER A 158 15.15 7.53 14.50
C SER A 158 13.65 7.71 14.24
N LEU A 159 13.21 7.60 12.98
CA LEU A 159 11.80 7.63 12.63
C LEU A 159 11.03 6.44 13.22
N LEU A 160 11.59 5.23 13.14
CA LEU A 160 10.93 4.03 13.66
C LEU A 160 10.74 4.04 15.18
N LYS A 161 11.58 4.74 15.94
CA LYS A 161 11.40 4.93 17.40
C LYS A 161 10.08 5.60 17.76
N HIS A 162 9.52 6.44 16.88
CA HIS A 162 8.21 7.09 17.09
C HIS A 162 7.04 6.09 17.06
N GLY A 163 7.26 4.84 16.60
CA GLY A 163 6.28 3.75 16.64
C GLY A 163 4.94 4.13 16.00
N GLN A 164 3.86 4.04 16.76
CA GLN A 164 2.51 4.35 16.26
C GLN A 164 2.33 5.81 15.82
N ALA A 165 3.12 6.76 16.33
CA ALA A 165 3.06 8.15 15.85
C ALA A 165 3.55 8.27 14.40
N LEU A 166 4.57 7.50 14.01
CA LEU A 166 5.03 7.38 12.64
C LEU A 166 3.94 6.77 11.75
N TYR A 167 3.39 5.60 12.11
CA TYR A 167 2.40 4.92 11.27
C TYR A 167 1.12 5.73 11.09
N ARG A 168 0.70 6.51 12.10
CA ARG A 168 -0.39 7.48 11.96
C ARG A 168 -0.05 8.63 11.00
N SER A 169 1.20 9.10 11.02
CA SER A 169 1.65 10.11 10.07
C SER A 169 1.64 9.57 8.63
N ILE A 170 2.08 8.31 8.45
CA ILE A 170 2.03 7.61 7.16
C ILE A 170 0.58 7.47 6.69
N GLN A 171 -0.32 7.00 7.55
CA GLN A 171 -1.74 6.86 7.23
C GLN A 171 -2.40 8.19 6.79
N LYS A 172 -2.00 9.33 7.38
CA LYS A 172 -2.54 10.65 7.03
C LYS A 172 -2.07 11.16 5.66
N MET A 173 -0.83 10.89 5.28
CA MET A 173 -0.25 11.36 4.00
C MET A 173 0.66 10.30 3.37
N PRO A 174 0.12 9.17 2.91
CA PRO A 174 0.94 8.03 2.53
C PRO A 174 1.82 8.28 1.30
N TRP A 175 1.40 9.14 0.35
CA TRP A 175 2.22 9.52 -0.81
C TRP A 175 3.48 10.32 -0.42
N GLY A 176 3.38 11.22 0.56
CA GLY A 176 4.52 12.00 1.04
C GLY A 176 5.57 11.12 1.74
N TRP A 177 5.09 10.19 2.56
CA TRP A 177 5.93 9.19 3.21
C TRP A 177 6.52 8.17 2.23
N LEU A 178 5.79 7.81 1.18
CA LEU A 178 6.33 7.00 0.09
C LEU A 178 7.50 7.70 -0.60
N GLY A 179 7.38 8.99 -0.91
CA GLY A 179 8.48 9.78 -1.46
C GLY A 179 9.71 9.81 -0.55
N LEU A 180 9.50 10.01 0.76
CA LEU A 180 10.57 9.93 1.74
C LEU A 180 11.21 8.53 1.80
N ALA A 181 10.39 7.46 1.78
CA ALA A 181 10.87 6.09 1.79
C ALA A 181 11.72 5.77 0.55
N MET A 182 11.34 6.29 -0.62
CA MET A 182 12.10 6.16 -1.87
C MET A 182 13.48 6.83 -1.78
N ARG A 183 13.56 8.02 -1.18
CA ARG A 183 14.82 8.76 -0.97
C ARG A 183 15.72 8.03 0.03
N LEU A 184 15.17 7.59 1.16
CA LEU A 184 15.91 6.88 2.23
C LEU A 184 16.22 5.43 1.90
N LYS A 185 15.47 4.82 0.98
CA LYS A 185 15.42 3.37 0.76
C LYS A 185 14.99 2.59 2.00
N SER A 186 13.95 3.09 2.68
CA SER A 186 13.36 2.46 3.88
C SER A 186 12.29 1.46 3.50
N ASP A 187 12.55 0.17 3.72
CA ASP A 187 11.62 -0.92 3.41
C ASP A 187 10.32 -0.79 4.20
N VAL A 188 10.42 -0.46 5.49
CA VAL A 188 9.28 -0.43 6.42
C VAL A 188 8.34 0.73 6.08
N ILE A 189 8.88 1.93 5.88
CA ILE A 189 8.06 3.11 5.54
C ILE A 189 7.45 2.92 4.15
N PHE A 190 8.18 2.32 3.20
CA PHE A 190 7.67 2.00 1.87
C PHE A 190 6.49 1.05 1.94
N GLN A 191 6.64 -0.10 2.60
CA GLN A 191 5.59 -1.11 2.73
C GLN A 191 4.34 -0.53 3.37
N GLU A 192 4.49 0.17 4.51
CA GLU A 192 3.37 0.79 5.20
C GLU A 192 2.63 1.78 4.30
N SER A 193 3.37 2.66 3.59
CA SER A 193 2.79 3.65 2.69
C SER A 193 2.02 3.00 1.53
N VAL A 194 2.57 1.94 0.93
CA VAL A 194 1.93 1.22 -0.19
C VAL A 194 0.66 0.51 0.26
N VAL A 195 0.62 -0.07 1.46
CA VAL A 195 -0.61 -0.70 1.99
C VAL A 195 -1.76 0.31 2.06
N HIS A 196 -1.51 1.50 2.61
CA HIS A 196 -2.53 2.56 2.68
C HIS A 196 -2.95 3.08 1.30
N LEU A 197 -2.00 3.28 0.39
CA LEU A 197 -2.29 3.74 -0.98
C LEU A 197 -3.10 2.72 -1.79
N ALA A 198 -2.66 1.47 -1.83
CA ALA A 198 -3.34 0.42 -2.60
C ALA A 198 -4.71 0.05 -1.99
N GLY A 199 -4.80 0.07 -0.66
CA GLY A 199 -6.04 -0.15 0.09
C GLY A 199 -7.11 0.90 -0.18
N ASN A 200 -6.69 2.16 -0.34
CA ASN A 200 -7.57 3.31 -0.54
C ASN A 200 -7.51 3.90 -1.96
N TRP A 201 -7.04 3.11 -2.93
CA TRP A 201 -6.62 3.61 -4.25
C TRP A 201 -7.70 4.36 -5.04
N ARG A 202 -8.97 3.97 -4.90
CA ARG A 202 -10.09 4.65 -5.56
C ARG A 202 -10.26 6.09 -5.08
N LYS A 203 -10.30 6.30 -3.76
CA LYS A 203 -10.36 7.65 -3.17
C LYS A 203 -9.12 8.47 -3.54
N ILE A 204 -7.94 7.85 -3.52
CA ILE A 204 -6.69 8.52 -3.93
C ILE A 204 -6.76 8.96 -5.39
N LYS A 205 -7.29 8.14 -6.30
CA LYS A 205 -7.47 8.49 -7.72
C LYS A 205 -8.44 9.66 -7.94
N GLU A 206 -9.43 9.82 -7.07
CA GLU A 206 -10.40 10.92 -7.13
C GLU A 206 -9.84 12.23 -6.55
N ASP A 207 -8.84 12.15 -5.68
CA ASP A 207 -8.13 13.29 -5.11
C ASP A 207 -7.06 13.80 -6.08
N ALA A 208 -7.32 14.97 -6.69
CA ALA A 208 -6.44 15.59 -7.66
C ALA A 208 -5.07 15.97 -7.06
N ASP A 209 -5.03 16.43 -5.81
CA ASP A 209 -3.80 16.85 -5.14
C ASP A 209 -2.95 15.62 -4.80
N ALA A 210 -3.57 14.56 -4.29
CA ALA A 210 -2.89 13.30 -4.03
C ALA A 210 -2.34 12.68 -5.33
N MET A 211 -3.12 12.67 -6.41
CA MET A 211 -2.65 12.17 -7.71
C MET A 211 -1.54 13.00 -8.32
N ALA A 212 -1.56 14.33 -8.17
CA ALA A 212 -0.46 15.19 -8.62
C ALA A 212 0.86 14.78 -7.95
N ARG A 213 0.85 14.51 -6.64
CA ARG A 213 2.02 14.03 -5.89
C ARG A 213 2.42 12.60 -6.26
N MET A 214 1.46 11.72 -6.50
CA MET A 214 1.74 10.38 -6.99
C MET A 214 2.40 10.39 -8.37
N ASN A 215 2.05 11.35 -9.23
CA ASN A 215 2.65 11.52 -10.56
C ASN A 215 4.09 12.07 -10.50
N GLU A 216 4.52 12.66 -9.37
CA GLU A 216 5.93 13.03 -9.15
C GLU A 216 6.80 11.80 -8.86
N MET A 217 6.20 10.67 -8.45
CA MET A 217 6.92 9.42 -8.16
C MET A 217 7.18 8.62 -9.45
N PRO A 218 8.17 7.69 -9.45
CA PRO A 218 8.40 6.82 -10.58
C PRO A 218 7.14 6.03 -10.96
N GLU A 219 6.85 5.94 -12.26
CA GLU A 219 5.65 5.27 -12.80
C GLU A 219 5.51 3.82 -12.29
N SER A 220 6.64 3.13 -12.05
CA SER A 220 6.65 1.78 -11.49
C SER A 220 5.96 1.66 -10.12
N VAL A 221 6.04 2.69 -9.29
CA VAL A 221 5.44 2.71 -7.94
C VAL A 221 3.94 2.96 -8.03
N THR A 222 3.52 3.88 -8.88
CA THR A 222 2.10 4.15 -9.17
C THR A 222 1.44 2.91 -9.79
N ALA A 223 2.10 2.27 -10.75
CA ALA A 223 1.65 1.02 -11.36
C ALA A 223 1.58 -0.14 -10.34
N LEU A 224 2.52 -0.21 -9.39
CA LEU A 224 2.48 -1.19 -8.30
C LEU A 224 1.24 -1.01 -7.42
N CYS A 225 0.96 0.22 -6.97
CA CYS A 225 -0.21 0.50 -6.14
C CYS A 225 -1.52 0.10 -6.85
N GLU A 226 -1.62 0.43 -8.14
CA GLU A 226 -2.77 0.03 -8.96
C GLU A 226 -2.85 -1.50 -9.16
N HIS A 227 -1.72 -2.17 -9.36
CA HIS A 227 -1.68 -3.63 -9.50
C HIS A 227 -2.14 -4.33 -8.21
N LEU A 228 -1.62 -3.90 -7.06
CA LEU A 228 -2.03 -4.41 -5.75
C LEU A 228 -3.51 -4.15 -5.48
N HIS A 229 -4.02 -2.97 -5.84
CA HIS A 229 -5.45 -2.65 -5.75
C HIS A 229 -6.31 -3.58 -6.63
N LYS A 230 -5.89 -3.86 -7.87
CA LYS A 230 -6.58 -4.83 -8.74
C LYS A 230 -6.60 -6.24 -8.12
N GLY A 231 -5.51 -6.64 -7.47
CA GLY A 231 -5.44 -7.86 -6.68
C GLY A 231 -6.45 -7.89 -5.52
N LEU A 232 -6.55 -6.78 -4.78
CA LEU A 232 -7.52 -6.59 -3.70
C LEU A 232 -8.97 -6.71 -4.21
N VAL A 233 -9.31 -6.03 -5.31
CA VAL A 233 -10.65 -6.12 -5.93
C VAL A 233 -10.96 -7.56 -6.36
N THR A 234 -9.97 -8.27 -6.91
CA THR A 234 -10.12 -9.68 -7.30
C THR A 234 -10.38 -10.57 -6.08
N ARG A 235 -9.72 -10.32 -4.94
CA ARG A 235 -10.03 -11.00 -3.67
C ARG A 235 -11.46 -10.70 -3.20
N GLY A 236 -11.90 -9.43 -3.27
CA GLY A 236 -13.28 -9.04 -2.95
C GLY A 236 -14.32 -9.78 -3.79
N LYS A 237 -14.09 -9.91 -5.11
CA LYS A 237 -14.96 -10.69 -6.01
C LYS A 237 -15.06 -12.16 -5.62
N LYS A 238 -13.94 -12.79 -5.21
CA LYS A 238 -13.94 -14.18 -4.75
C LYS A 238 -14.76 -14.34 -3.48
N LEU A 239 -14.64 -13.41 -2.54
CA LEU A 239 -15.48 -13.40 -1.34
C LEU A 239 -16.96 -13.24 -1.71
N GLU A 240 -17.32 -12.24 -2.51
CA GLU A 240 -18.72 -12.00 -2.93
C GLU A 240 -19.34 -13.21 -3.62
N LEU A 241 -18.57 -13.89 -4.48
CA LEU A 241 -18.99 -15.14 -5.12
C LEU A 241 -19.21 -16.24 -4.08
N ALA A 242 -18.27 -16.43 -3.15
CA ALA A 242 -18.38 -17.44 -2.09
C ALA A 242 -19.61 -17.20 -1.20
N LEU A 243 -19.87 -15.94 -0.82
CA LEU A 243 -21.03 -15.56 -0.01
C LEU A 243 -22.34 -15.78 -0.76
N SER A 244 -22.39 -15.48 -2.06
CA SER A 244 -23.59 -15.63 -2.89
C SER A 244 -23.94 -17.10 -3.14
N SER A 245 -22.92 -17.96 -3.24
CA SER A 245 -23.07 -19.39 -3.54
C SER A 245 -23.10 -20.29 -2.30
N LEU A 246 -23.04 -19.71 -1.09
CA LEU A 246 -23.07 -20.46 0.17
C LEU A 246 -24.43 -21.13 0.40
N TYR A 247 -24.40 -22.39 0.84
CA TYR A 247 -25.56 -23.14 1.32
C TYR A 247 -25.33 -23.51 2.80
N PRO A 248 -26.04 -22.88 3.75
CA PRO A 248 -25.87 -23.15 5.17
C PRO A 248 -26.29 -24.57 5.58
N GLY A 249 -25.65 -25.07 6.65
CA GLY A 249 -26.02 -26.33 7.29
C GLY A 249 -25.97 -27.52 6.33
N SER A 250 -27.02 -28.35 6.38
CA SER A 250 -27.13 -29.55 5.54
C SER A 250 -27.96 -29.32 4.27
N MET A 251 -28.27 -28.08 3.89
CA MET A 251 -29.11 -27.79 2.71
C MET A 251 -28.54 -28.33 1.40
N ALA A 252 -27.20 -28.41 1.29
CA ALA A 252 -26.52 -28.94 0.12
C ALA A 252 -26.25 -30.46 0.22
N VAL A 253 -26.63 -31.11 1.32
CA VAL A 253 -26.40 -32.56 1.52
C VAL A 253 -27.54 -33.32 0.85
N PRO A 254 -27.26 -34.21 -0.13
CA PRO A 254 -28.29 -35.00 -0.77
C PRO A 254 -29.05 -35.88 0.23
N PHE A 255 -30.36 -35.95 0.06
CA PHE A 255 -31.20 -36.81 0.88
C PHE A 255 -30.91 -38.30 0.60
N GLN A 256 -30.63 -39.07 1.65
CA GLN A 256 -30.17 -40.46 1.50
C GLN A 256 -31.31 -41.47 1.34
N ASN A 257 -32.54 -41.15 1.76
CA ASN A 257 -33.67 -42.09 1.75
C ASN A 257 -34.54 -41.87 0.51
N LEU A 258 -34.46 -42.78 -0.45
CA LEU A 258 -35.27 -42.73 -1.68
C LEU A 258 -36.54 -43.60 -1.54
N PRO A 259 -37.68 -43.22 -2.14
CA PRO A 259 -37.91 -42.02 -2.95
C PRO A 259 -38.12 -40.74 -2.10
N ILE A 260 -37.66 -39.60 -2.61
CA ILE A 260 -37.83 -38.29 -1.94
C ILE A 260 -39.30 -37.91 -1.96
N ARG A 261 -39.88 -37.62 -0.79
CA ARG A 261 -41.28 -37.25 -0.66
C ARG A 261 -41.46 -35.73 -0.64
N ARG A 262 -42.63 -35.25 -1.07
CA ARG A 262 -42.98 -33.82 -1.12
C ARG A 262 -42.88 -33.14 0.25
N GLU A 263 -43.21 -33.86 1.33
CA GLU A 263 -43.17 -33.31 2.69
C GLU A 263 -41.74 -32.96 3.12
N GLU A 264 -40.72 -33.60 2.53
CA GLU A 264 -39.32 -33.32 2.86
C GLU A 264 -38.91 -31.92 2.40
N TYR A 265 -39.30 -31.52 1.19
CA TYR A 265 -39.07 -30.16 0.67
C TYR A 265 -39.82 -29.09 1.47
N ALA A 266 -41.03 -29.41 1.95
CA ALA A 266 -41.85 -28.47 2.69
C ALA A 266 -41.25 -28.10 4.06
N LYS A 267 -40.43 -28.96 4.66
CA LYS A 267 -39.77 -28.70 5.95
C LYS A 267 -38.74 -27.58 5.86
N ASP A 268 -38.07 -27.45 4.73
CA ASP A 268 -36.97 -26.49 4.54
C ASP A 268 -37.43 -25.15 3.97
N ILE A 269 -38.73 -24.96 3.74
CA ILE A 269 -39.24 -23.75 3.07
C ILE A 269 -38.82 -22.45 3.76
N LEU A 270 -38.76 -22.43 5.10
CA LEU A 270 -38.38 -21.24 5.87
C LEU A 270 -36.87 -20.95 5.82
N VAL A 271 -36.02 -21.99 5.75
CA VAL A 271 -34.58 -21.78 5.59
C VAL A 271 -34.25 -21.33 4.16
N TRP A 272 -34.94 -21.88 3.15
CA TRP A 272 -34.86 -21.39 1.76
C TRP A 272 -35.32 -19.93 1.64
N LEU A 273 -36.41 -19.56 2.32
CA LEU A 273 -36.89 -18.18 2.35
C LEU A 273 -35.87 -17.25 3.02
N ALA A 274 -35.26 -17.66 4.14
CA ALA A 274 -34.22 -16.89 4.82
C ALA A 274 -32.97 -16.72 3.93
N LEU A 275 -32.54 -17.78 3.25
CA LEU A 275 -31.40 -17.76 2.33
C LEU A 275 -31.67 -16.84 1.13
N SER A 276 -32.84 -16.94 0.51
CA SER A 276 -33.23 -16.05 -0.58
C SER A 276 -33.32 -14.60 -0.12
N PHE A 277 -33.85 -14.33 1.08
CA PHE A 277 -33.89 -12.97 1.63
C PHE A 277 -32.48 -12.40 1.85
N PHE A 278 -31.56 -13.19 2.42
CA PHE A 278 -30.16 -12.80 2.55
C PHE A 278 -29.50 -12.53 1.19
N ARG A 279 -29.66 -13.44 0.22
CA ARG A 279 -29.09 -13.28 -1.13
C ARG A 279 -29.64 -12.04 -1.84
N HIS A 280 -30.94 -11.76 -1.73
CA HIS A 280 -31.52 -10.53 -2.24
C HIS A 280 -30.89 -9.29 -1.61
N TRP A 281 -30.72 -9.28 -0.29
CA TRP A 281 -30.09 -8.16 0.42
C TRP A 281 -28.61 -7.98 0.02
N LEU A 282 -27.85 -9.08 -0.12
CA LEU A 282 -26.45 -9.06 -0.52
C LEU A 282 -26.30 -8.53 -1.95
N THR A 283 -27.07 -9.09 -2.89
CA THR A 283 -27.08 -8.65 -4.30
C THR A 283 -27.49 -7.19 -4.41
N GLN A 284 -28.52 -6.75 -3.69
CA GLN A 284 -28.91 -5.34 -3.66
C GLN A 284 -27.77 -4.46 -3.12
N SER A 285 -27.05 -4.90 -2.09
CA SER A 285 -25.91 -4.16 -1.55
C SER A 285 -24.76 -4.04 -2.57
N ILE A 286 -24.49 -5.09 -3.33
CA ILE A 286 -23.48 -5.09 -4.40
C ILE A 286 -23.90 -4.17 -5.56
N ILE A 287 -25.16 -4.23 -5.99
CA ILE A 287 -25.72 -3.37 -7.05
C ILE A 287 -25.68 -1.89 -6.65
N LEU A 288 -25.94 -1.58 -5.37
CA LEU A 288 -25.82 -0.24 -4.81
C LEU A 288 -24.36 0.17 -4.52
N GLU A 289 -23.40 -0.45 -5.22
CA GLU A 289 -21.96 -0.16 -5.16
C GLU A 289 -21.37 -0.19 -3.75
N LYS A 290 -21.81 -1.13 -2.90
CA LYS A 290 -21.20 -1.37 -1.57
C LYS A 290 -20.22 -2.54 -1.54
N GLY A 291 -20.04 -3.22 -2.68
CA GLY A 291 -19.14 -4.36 -2.83
C GLY A 291 -17.69 -3.98 -3.16
N CYS A 292 -16.94 -4.89 -3.78
CA CYS A 292 -15.51 -4.74 -4.09
C CYS A 292 -15.19 -3.56 -5.02
N HIS A 293 -16.18 -3.03 -5.73
CA HIS A 293 -16.04 -1.88 -6.61
C HIS A 293 -16.40 -0.54 -5.94
N ALA A 294 -16.89 -0.57 -4.70
CA ALA A 294 -17.18 0.62 -3.91
C ALA A 294 -15.92 1.50 -3.71
N ALA A 295 -16.11 2.76 -3.32
CA ALA A 295 -15.01 3.68 -3.01
C ALA A 295 -14.07 3.15 -1.91
N ASP A 296 -14.60 2.41 -0.93
CA ASP A 296 -13.86 1.74 0.15
C ASP A 296 -13.47 0.29 -0.18
N SER A 297 -13.64 -0.14 -1.43
CA SER A 297 -13.43 -1.52 -1.90
C SER A 297 -14.24 -2.58 -1.14
N GLY A 298 -15.38 -2.19 -0.57
CA GLY A 298 -16.28 -3.07 0.16
C GLY A 298 -15.96 -3.20 1.65
N TYR A 299 -15.05 -2.39 2.19
CA TYR A 299 -14.60 -2.45 3.58
C TYR A 299 -15.77 -2.40 4.56
N LYS A 300 -16.70 -1.46 4.39
CA LYS A 300 -17.88 -1.33 5.25
C LYS A 300 -18.80 -2.54 5.16
N LEU A 301 -19.10 -3.01 3.94
CA LEU A 301 -19.96 -4.17 3.74
C LEU A 301 -19.36 -5.43 4.37
N TYR A 302 -18.08 -5.70 4.11
CA TYR A 302 -17.41 -6.89 4.64
C TYR A 302 -17.23 -6.81 6.15
N SER A 303 -17.00 -5.62 6.70
CA SER A 303 -16.97 -5.40 8.15
C SER A 303 -18.32 -5.70 8.80
N GLN A 304 -19.44 -5.30 8.18
CA GLN A 304 -20.79 -5.64 8.67
C GLN A 304 -21.04 -7.15 8.59
N LEU A 305 -20.64 -7.80 7.49
CA LEU A 305 -20.76 -9.25 7.32
C LEU A 305 -19.93 -10.01 8.36
N GLY A 306 -18.72 -9.56 8.66
CA GLY A 306 -17.87 -10.12 9.73
C GLY A 306 -18.40 -9.85 11.14
N GLN A 307 -19.11 -8.75 11.36
CA GLN A 307 -19.75 -8.47 12.66
C GLN A 307 -21.04 -9.28 12.87
N ALA A 308 -21.75 -9.69 11.81
CA ALA A 308 -23.03 -10.39 11.89
C ALA A 308 -24.05 -9.77 12.87
N GLY A 309 -25.03 -10.56 13.34
CA GLY A 309 -26.10 -10.06 14.23
C GLY A 309 -26.89 -8.89 13.60
N ASP A 310 -27.03 -7.79 14.35
CA ASP A 310 -27.77 -6.59 13.93
C ASP A 310 -26.94 -5.61 13.08
N ALA A 311 -25.68 -5.93 12.75
CA ALA A 311 -24.84 -5.05 11.93
C ALA A 311 -25.37 -4.85 10.49
N TYR A 312 -26.19 -5.80 10.02
CA TYR A 312 -26.92 -5.75 8.76
C TYR A 312 -28.22 -6.55 8.85
N MET A 313 -29.19 -6.24 7.99
CA MET A 313 -30.55 -6.82 8.03
C MET A 313 -31.10 -6.77 9.46
N ASP A 314 -31.19 -5.56 10.01
CA ASP A 314 -31.69 -5.28 11.35
C ASP A 314 -33.22 -5.50 11.45
N ARG A 315 -33.77 -5.28 12.63
CA ARG A 315 -35.20 -5.43 12.90
C ARG A 315 -36.08 -4.59 11.97
N GLN A 316 -35.60 -3.43 11.50
CA GLN A 316 -36.36 -2.58 10.58
C GLN A 316 -36.45 -3.23 9.20
N VAL A 317 -35.34 -3.75 8.68
CA VAL A 317 -35.31 -4.48 7.40
C VAL A 317 -36.19 -5.74 7.46
N ILE A 318 -36.13 -6.48 8.57
CA ILE A 318 -36.96 -7.66 8.82
C ILE A 318 -38.47 -7.29 8.86
N SER A 319 -38.83 -6.18 9.54
CA SER A 319 -40.21 -5.70 9.58
C SER A 319 -40.73 -5.27 8.21
N GLN A 320 -39.89 -4.66 7.37
CA GLN A 320 -40.25 -4.30 6.00
C GLN A 320 -40.50 -5.53 5.14
N PHE A 321 -39.69 -6.58 5.31
CA PHE A 321 -39.90 -7.86 4.66
C PHE A 321 -41.24 -8.50 5.06
N HIS A 322 -41.54 -8.55 6.37
CA HIS A 322 -42.80 -9.10 6.87
C HIS A 322 -44.04 -8.34 6.37
N SER A 323 -43.93 -7.02 6.19
CA SER A 323 -45.02 -6.21 5.61
C SER A 323 -45.33 -6.57 4.16
N LYS A 324 -44.33 -7.03 3.38
CA LYS A 324 -44.50 -7.44 1.98
C LYS A 324 -44.86 -8.92 1.85
N PHE A 325 -44.36 -9.74 2.77
CA PHE A 325 -44.57 -11.18 2.81
C PHE A 325 -45.13 -11.58 4.19
N PRO A 326 -46.43 -11.32 4.43
CA PRO A 326 -47.03 -11.59 5.73
C PRO A 326 -46.99 -13.09 6.06
N MET A 327 -46.59 -13.41 7.29
CA MET A 327 -46.63 -14.76 7.83
C MET A 327 -47.03 -14.76 9.30
N THR A 328 -47.34 -15.95 9.84
CA THR A 328 -47.65 -16.10 11.26
C THR A 328 -46.45 -15.70 12.13
N LYS A 329 -46.71 -15.21 13.36
CA LYS A 329 -45.65 -14.85 14.31
C LYS A 329 -44.66 -16.01 14.57
N LYS A 330 -45.17 -17.25 14.60
CA LYS A 330 -44.34 -18.44 14.79
C LYS A 330 -43.41 -18.67 13.59
N ALA A 331 -43.93 -18.58 12.37
CA ALA A 331 -43.11 -18.71 11.16
C ALA A 331 -42.05 -17.60 11.06
N MET A 332 -42.42 -16.38 11.44
CA MET A 332 -41.49 -15.24 11.45
C MET A 332 -40.32 -15.46 12.42
N ASN A 333 -40.60 -15.92 13.64
CA ASN A 333 -39.54 -16.24 14.61
C ASN A 333 -38.59 -17.33 14.09
N VAL A 334 -39.11 -18.33 13.38
CA VAL A 334 -38.28 -19.40 12.79
C VAL A 334 -37.41 -18.85 11.65
N LEU A 335 -37.96 -17.99 10.80
CA LEU A 335 -37.20 -17.32 9.74
C LEU A 335 -36.09 -16.42 10.31
N GLU A 336 -36.37 -15.66 11.37
CA GLU A 336 -35.36 -14.84 12.05
C GLU A 336 -34.23 -15.69 12.62
N ASN A 337 -34.54 -16.84 13.23
CA ASN A 337 -33.54 -17.77 13.74
C ASN A 337 -32.65 -18.33 12.61
N HIS A 338 -33.23 -18.78 11.49
CA HIS A 338 -32.45 -19.23 10.34
C HIS A 338 -31.61 -18.11 9.73
N LEU A 339 -32.13 -16.88 9.71
CA LEU A 339 -31.35 -15.73 9.27
C LEU A 339 -30.14 -15.48 10.18
N LEU A 340 -30.29 -15.61 11.50
CA LEU A 340 -29.16 -15.53 12.44
C LEU A 340 -28.13 -16.65 12.19
N GLU A 341 -28.56 -17.88 11.97
CA GLU A 341 -27.67 -19.00 11.61
C GLU A 341 -26.89 -18.71 10.31
N ILE A 342 -27.57 -18.21 9.28
CA ILE A 342 -26.93 -17.77 8.03
C ILE A 342 -25.89 -16.68 8.31
N LYS A 343 -26.24 -15.65 9.10
CA LYS A 343 -25.33 -14.56 9.44
C LYS A 343 -24.07 -15.07 10.16
N GLU A 344 -24.19 -16.06 11.04
CA GLU A 344 -23.05 -16.69 11.71
C GLU A 344 -22.19 -17.52 10.74
N CYS A 345 -22.78 -18.29 9.82
CA CYS A 345 -22.03 -18.97 8.77
C CYS A 345 -21.24 -17.98 7.91
N ILE A 346 -21.87 -16.86 7.53
CA ILE A 346 -21.27 -15.81 6.73
C ILE A 346 -20.10 -15.14 7.45
N ARG A 347 -20.24 -14.86 8.76
CA ARG A 347 -19.13 -14.39 9.59
C ARG A 347 -17.93 -15.34 9.50
N GLY A 348 -18.16 -16.65 9.60
CA GLY A 348 -17.13 -17.67 9.46
C GLY A 348 -16.40 -17.60 8.13
N VAL A 349 -17.13 -17.48 7.01
CA VAL A 349 -16.54 -17.36 5.66
C VAL A 349 -15.72 -16.09 5.51
N VAL A 350 -16.19 -14.95 6.03
CA VAL A 350 -15.44 -13.68 5.99
C VAL A 350 -14.15 -13.78 6.80
N ALA A 351 -14.19 -14.43 7.97
CA ALA A 351 -13.02 -14.65 8.81
C ALA A 351 -12.01 -15.57 8.13
N GLU A 352 -12.45 -16.71 7.56
CA GLU A 352 -11.58 -17.65 6.83
C GLU A 352 -10.92 -17.00 5.60
N HIS A 353 -11.64 -16.12 4.90
CA HIS A 353 -11.10 -15.43 3.72
C HIS A 353 -10.00 -14.40 4.08
N GLY A 354 -9.94 -13.93 5.33
CA GLY A 354 -8.90 -12.99 5.79
C GLY A 354 -8.88 -11.64 5.06
N ILE A 355 -9.99 -11.20 4.46
CA ILE A 355 -10.01 -9.90 3.74
C ILE A 355 -9.92 -8.70 4.69
N LEU A 356 -10.32 -8.88 5.95
CA LEU A 356 -10.28 -7.85 6.99
C LEU A 356 -9.02 -7.93 7.86
N GLU A 357 -8.13 -8.89 7.60
CA GLU A 357 -6.86 -9.01 8.32
C GLU A 357 -5.89 -7.93 7.85
N SER A 358 -5.38 -7.14 8.80
CA SER A 358 -4.47 -6.05 8.49
C SER A 358 -3.03 -6.54 8.34
N THR A 359 -2.36 -6.09 7.29
CA THR A 359 -0.93 -6.30 7.04
C THR A 359 -0.09 -5.06 7.39
N CYS A 360 -0.73 -3.95 7.78
CA CYS A 360 -0.02 -2.74 8.16
C CYS A 360 0.44 -2.78 9.62
N LEU A 361 1.43 -1.95 9.93
CA LEU A 361 2.01 -1.82 11.28
C LEU A 361 1.22 -0.84 12.16
N LEU A 362 0.35 -0.03 11.56
CA LEU A 362 -0.61 0.78 12.29
C LEU A 362 -1.58 -0.10 13.10
N ASP A 363 -1.74 0.21 14.39
CA ASP A 363 -2.78 -0.39 15.21
C ASP A 363 -4.16 0.15 14.80
N THR A 364 -4.81 -0.57 13.90
CA THR A 364 -6.14 -0.24 13.36
C THR A 364 -7.26 -0.32 14.40
N ARG A 365 -7.05 -0.97 15.55
CA ARG A 365 -8.04 -0.99 16.65
C ARG A 365 -8.05 0.32 17.41
N ARG A 366 -6.85 0.88 17.65
CA ARG A 366 -6.69 2.18 18.31
C ARG A 366 -6.90 3.34 17.34
N PHE A 367 -6.51 3.17 16.08
CA PHE A 367 -6.58 4.18 15.03
C PHE A 367 -7.34 3.62 13.82
N PRO A 368 -8.69 3.67 13.85
CA PRO A 368 -9.52 3.05 12.83
C PRO A 368 -9.32 3.70 11.46
N VAL A 369 -9.38 2.87 10.43
CA VAL A 369 -9.34 3.24 9.01
C VAL A 369 -10.64 2.82 8.32
N ASP A 370 -11.00 3.46 7.22
CA ASP A 370 -12.24 3.23 6.48
C ASP A 370 -12.02 2.60 5.10
N TYR A 371 -10.92 1.85 4.96
CA TYR A 371 -10.48 1.16 3.75
C TYR A 371 -9.73 -0.14 4.10
N MET A 372 -9.46 -0.96 3.08
CA MET A 372 -8.78 -2.25 3.26
C MET A 372 -7.30 -2.10 3.56
N THR A 373 -6.80 -2.81 4.56
CA THR A 373 -5.37 -2.88 4.89
C THR A 373 -4.79 -4.28 4.75
N CYS A 374 -5.45 -5.18 4.00
CA CYS A 374 -5.01 -6.57 3.81
C CYS A 374 -4.09 -6.76 2.59
N VAL A 375 -3.53 -5.66 2.08
CA VAL A 375 -2.66 -5.66 0.90
C VAL A 375 -1.29 -6.21 1.28
N GLU A 376 -0.83 -7.24 0.58
CA GLU A 376 0.48 -7.83 0.82
C GLU A 376 1.53 -7.21 -0.12
N VAL A 377 2.52 -6.53 0.46
CA VAL A 377 3.66 -5.96 -0.28
C VAL A 377 4.84 -6.92 -0.13
N LYS A 378 5.26 -7.54 -1.25
CA LYS A 378 6.37 -8.49 -1.25
C LYS A 378 7.70 -7.75 -1.31
N LYS A 379 8.78 -8.43 -0.89
CA LYS A 379 10.15 -7.87 -1.01
C LYS A 379 10.55 -7.58 -2.46
N GLU A 380 9.97 -8.31 -3.41
CA GLU A 380 10.21 -8.12 -4.85
C GLU A 380 9.60 -6.83 -5.38
N ASP A 381 8.59 -6.29 -4.69
CA ASP A 381 7.90 -5.05 -5.06
C ASP A 381 8.70 -3.80 -4.64
N ILE A 382 9.71 -3.96 -3.76
CA ILE A 382 10.53 -2.86 -3.25
C ILE A 382 11.60 -2.48 -4.29
N PRO A 383 11.61 -1.25 -4.83
CA PRO A 383 12.43 -0.89 -5.99
C PRO A 383 13.94 -1.09 -5.82
N TRP A 384 14.49 -0.85 -4.62
CA TRP A 384 15.92 -0.95 -4.33
C TRP A 384 16.37 -2.31 -3.80
N VAL A 385 15.43 -3.23 -3.52
CA VAL A 385 15.75 -4.60 -3.12
C VAL A 385 16.05 -5.49 -4.34
N GLY A 386 15.74 -5.00 -5.55
CA GLY A 386 15.93 -5.62 -6.86
C GLY A 386 16.82 -6.87 -6.94
N ARG A 387 16.16 -8.02 -7.14
CA ARG A 387 16.60 -9.22 -7.89
C ARG A 387 18.08 -9.64 -7.77
N LYS A 388 18.71 -9.54 -6.59
CA LYS A 388 19.97 -10.24 -6.30
C LYS A 388 19.72 -11.76 -6.16
N GLY A 389 19.29 -12.44 -7.22
CA GLY A 389 19.03 -13.89 -7.17
C GLY A 389 18.46 -14.60 -8.40
N SER A 390 17.91 -13.92 -9.41
CA SER A 390 17.21 -14.60 -10.53
C SER A 390 17.96 -14.60 -11.88
N ALA A 391 19.24 -14.22 -11.92
CA ALA A 391 20.04 -14.24 -13.16
C ALA A 391 20.80 -15.56 -13.39
N ASN A 392 20.92 -16.45 -12.39
CA ASN A 392 21.74 -17.67 -12.50
C ASN A 392 20.98 -18.98 -12.72
N THR A 393 19.64 -18.98 -12.75
CA THR A 393 18.85 -20.21 -12.95
C THR A 393 18.26 -20.34 -14.36
N ARG A 394 18.40 -19.34 -15.23
CA ARG A 394 17.88 -19.38 -16.61
C ARG A 394 18.87 -19.82 -17.69
N LYS A 395 20.11 -20.19 -17.33
CA LYS A 395 21.09 -20.79 -18.25
C LYS A 395 21.49 -22.20 -17.80
N ARG A 396 20.51 -23.10 -17.63
CA ARG A 396 20.79 -24.54 -17.56
C ARG A 396 19.57 -25.43 -17.79
N ARG A 397 18.71 -25.07 -18.75
CA ARG A 397 17.73 -25.99 -19.35
C ARG A 397 17.50 -25.63 -20.82
N LEU A 398 18.55 -25.77 -21.62
CA LEU A 398 18.41 -26.00 -23.06
C LEU A 398 19.08 -27.34 -23.33
N GLY A 399 18.29 -28.31 -23.79
CA GLY A 399 18.74 -29.66 -24.11
C GLY A 399 18.13 -30.71 -23.20
N LEU A 400 16.88 -31.09 -23.47
CA LEU A 400 16.32 -32.43 -23.33
C LEU A 400 14.83 -32.34 -23.69
N GLU A 401 14.50 -32.69 -24.93
CA GLU A 401 13.12 -32.94 -25.36
C GLU A 401 12.50 -34.07 -24.54
N PRO A 402 11.26 -33.93 -24.05
CA PRO A 402 10.46 -35.06 -23.61
C PRO A 402 9.52 -35.50 -24.73
N ARG A 403 9.76 -36.74 -25.15
CA ARG A 403 8.90 -37.70 -25.85
C ARG A 403 7.41 -37.52 -25.49
N ARG A 404 6.55 -37.47 -26.53
CA ARG A 404 5.07 -37.48 -26.45
C ARG A 404 4.58 -38.58 -25.51
N ASN A 405 3.78 -38.22 -24.51
CA ASN A 405 3.01 -39.14 -23.68
C ASN A 405 1.57 -39.23 -24.18
N GLU A 406 1.05 -40.45 -24.28
CA GLU A 406 -0.26 -40.89 -24.78
C GLU A 406 -1.45 -40.49 -23.87
N SER A 407 -1.26 -39.52 -22.96
CA SER A 407 -2.28 -39.11 -21.99
C SER A 407 -3.23 -38.01 -22.49
N SER A 408 -3.00 -37.45 -23.69
CA SER A 408 -3.89 -36.44 -24.29
C SER A 408 -5.00 -37.06 -25.15
N ALA A 409 -4.92 -38.34 -25.49
CA ALA A 409 -5.95 -39.04 -26.26
C ALA A 409 -7.13 -39.44 -25.35
N ALA A 410 -6.84 -39.96 -24.15
CA ALA A 410 -7.86 -40.35 -23.18
C ALA A 410 -8.67 -39.16 -22.62
N ALA A 411 -8.09 -37.96 -22.58
CA ALA A 411 -8.80 -36.76 -22.16
C ALA A 411 -9.76 -36.21 -23.24
N ALA A 412 -9.50 -36.53 -24.51
CA ALA A 412 -10.35 -36.13 -25.62
C ALA A 412 -11.55 -37.10 -25.80
N GLU A 413 -11.36 -38.40 -25.56
CA GLU A 413 -12.46 -39.38 -25.53
C GLU A 413 -13.43 -39.12 -24.36
N TYR A 414 -12.92 -38.71 -23.20
CA TYR A 414 -13.77 -38.37 -22.04
C TYR A 414 -14.61 -37.10 -22.24
N GLN A 415 -14.19 -36.20 -23.13
CA GLN A 415 -14.96 -35.01 -23.47
C GLN A 415 -16.02 -35.30 -24.53
N SER A 416 -15.75 -36.16 -25.53
CA SER A 416 -16.78 -36.53 -26.50
C SER A 416 -17.90 -37.38 -25.88
N GLU A 417 -17.57 -38.23 -24.91
CA GLU A 417 -18.58 -39.00 -24.15
C GLU A 417 -19.45 -38.10 -23.26
N GLN A 418 -18.96 -36.94 -22.82
CA GLN A 418 -19.78 -35.97 -22.07
C GLN A 418 -20.69 -35.15 -22.97
N ASP A 419 -20.23 -34.80 -24.17
CA ASP A 419 -21.04 -34.03 -25.13
C ASP A 419 -22.18 -34.90 -25.73
N GLU A 420 -21.96 -36.20 -26.00
CA GLU A 420 -23.04 -37.12 -26.46
C GLU A 420 -24.12 -37.37 -25.39
N VAL A 421 -23.76 -37.35 -24.10
CA VAL A 421 -24.72 -37.53 -22.99
C VAL A 421 -25.58 -36.28 -22.78
N VAL A 422 -25.04 -35.09 -23.05
CA VAL A 422 -25.79 -33.84 -22.99
C VAL A 422 -26.78 -33.75 -24.16
N GLU A 423 -26.39 -34.17 -25.36
CA GLU A 423 -27.24 -34.17 -26.55
C GLU A 423 -28.42 -35.16 -26.43
N GLN A 424 -28.21 -36.33 -25.81
CA GLN A 424 -29.29 -37.29 -25.50
C GLN A 424 -30.27 -36.80 -24.43
N CYS A 425 -29.81 -36.01 -23.45
CA CYS A 425 -30.70 -35.42 -22.43
C CYS A 425 -31.57 -34.28 -22.99
N GLU A 426 -31.09 -33.57 -24.01
CA GLU A 426 -31.85 -32.51 -24.69
C GLU A 426 -32.92 -33.07 -25.65
N GLU A 427 -32.66 -34.23 -26.29
CA GLU A 427 -33.67 -34.93 -27.10
C GLU A 427 -34.78 -35.58 -26.26
N GLU A 428 -34.48 -36.15 -25.09
CA GLU A 428 -35.52 -36.71 -24.20
C GLU A 428 -36.43 -35.62 -23.59
N ALA A 429 -35.92 -34.42 -23.35
CA ALA A 429 -36.71 -33.30 -22.84
C ALA A 429 -37.69 -32.70 -23.87
N ALA A 430 -37.44 -32.90 -25.17
CA ALA A 430 -38.29 -32.41 -26.25
C ALA A 430 -39.43 -33.38 -26.61
N ALA A 431 -39.38 -34.64 -26.14
CA ALA A 431 -40.39 -35.66 -26.43
C ALA A 431 -41.58 -35.67 -25.44
N ASP A 432 -41.47 -34.99 -24.30
CA ASP A 432 -42.48 -34.99 -23.22
C ASP A 432 -43.50 -33.83 -23.31
N GLU A 433 -43.46 -32.97 -24.35
CA GLU A 433 -44.39 -31.83 -24.49
C GLU A 433 -45.63 -32.10 -25.38
N ASP A 434 -45.78 -33.30 -25.97
CA ASP A 434 -46.86 -33.61 -26.91
C ASP A 434 -47.73 -34.82 -26.49
N GLU A 435 -48.42 -34.80 -25.35
CA GLU A 435 -49.63 -35.62 -25.12
C GLU A 435 -50.41 -35.21 -23.85
N ASP A 436 -51.43 -34.35 -23.97
CA ASP A 436 -52.76 -34.56 -23.37
C ASP A 436 -53.70 -33.36 -23.65
N ASP A 437 -54.54 -33.53 -24.67
CA ASP A 437 -55.77 -32.77 -24.90
C ASP A 437 -56.93 -33.52 -24.23
N LEU A 438 -57.78 -32.85 -23.43
CA LEU A 438 -59.23 -33.08 -23.32
C LEU A 438 -59.89 -32.10 -22.33
N ALA A 439 -60.57 -31.09 -22.88
CA ALA A 439 -61.52 -30.23 -22.14
C ALA A 439 -62.95 -30.44 -22.68
N PRO A 440 -64.00 -30.34 -21.85
CA PRO A 440 -65.34 -30.04 -22.32
C PRO A 440 -65.71 -28.57 -22.09
N GLU A 441 -66.52 -28.07 -23.04
CA GLU A 441 -67.06 -26.72 -23.19
C GLU A 441 -67.76 -26.15 -21.94
N ALA A 442 -67.63 -24.84 -21.73
CA ALA A 442 -68.78 -23.95 -21.52
C ALA A 442 -68.41 -22.46 -21.58
N ASP A 443 -69.03 -21.82 -22.56
CA ASP A 443 -69.60 -20.48 -22.58
C ASP A 443 -68.73 -19.22 -22.69
N ARG A 444 -69.02 -18.52 -23.78
CA ARG A 444 -68.50 -17.23 -24.18
C ARG A 444 -69.41 -16.16 -23.59
N GLU A 445 -68.86 -15.18 -22.90
CA GLU A 445 -69.40 -13.83 -23.09
C GLU A 445 -68.39 -12.70 -22.87
N ARG A 446 -68.58 -11.69 -23.71
CA ARG A 446 -67.61 -10.70 -24.15
C ARG A 446 -67.40 -9.60 -23.12
N GLY A 447 -66.16 -9.13 -23.02
CA GLY A 447 -65.88 -7.80 -22.50
C GLY A 447 -66.48 -6.70 -23.39
N LYS A 448 -66.98 -5.64 -22.74
CA LYS A 448 -67.06 -4.28 -23.31
C LYS A 448 -66.79 -3.24 -22.21
N ARG A 449 -65.64 -2.57 -22.39
CA ARG A 449 -65.39 -1.12 -22.37
C ARG A 449 -66.04 -0.25 -21.28
N ALA A 450 -65.15 0.53 -20.66
CA ALA A 450 -65.41 1.80 -19.98
C ALA A 450 -66.24 2.81 -20.81
N ARG A 451 -67.11 3.56 -20.12
CA ARG A 451 -67.14 5.04 -20.01
C ARG A 451 -68.42 5.50 -19.32
N HIS A 452 -68.29 6.56 -18.49
CA HIS A 452 -69.32 7.54 -18.07
C HIS A 452 -70.73 7.01 -17.76
N ALA A 453 -71.23 7.09 -16.53
CA ALA A 453 -71.47 8.29 -15.73
C ALA A 453 -71.62 7.92 -14.25
#